data_AF-A0A258LH53-F1
#
_entry.id   AF-A0A258LH53-F1
#
_cell.length_a   1.000
_cell.length_b   1.000
_cell.length_c   1.000
_cell.angle_alpha   90.00
_cell.angle_beta   90.00
_cell.angle_gamma   90.00
#
_symmetry.space_group_name_H-M   'P 1'
#
loop_
_entity.id
_entity.type
_entity.pdbx_description
1 polymer ?
#
loop_
_entity_poly.entity_id
_entity_poly.type
_entity_poly.pdbx_seq_one_letter_code
_entity_poly.pdbx_strand_id
1 'polypeptide(L)'
;MCEIVVVARRSNTAPAASEQGDKSMAETNRFNGTDGLYAVLAMAIGGSAIMFRQLAIVPRATVGICAAANAPGFCGPRDVVLKMQYFHAFGWIALALGLLAFILGRRLLAALAIGIGVAAVVNYNGTYGVLGVAFGLFTWISLKTGRYQTSNQA
;
A
#
# COMPACT_ATOMS: atom_id res chain seq x y z
N MET A 1 -6.75 -8.52 27.69
CA MET A 1 -7.69 -9.60 27.32
C MET A 1 -8.57 -9.04 26.21
N CYS A 2 -8.42 -9.55 24.99
CA CYS A 2 -9.02 -8.99 23.78
C CYS A 2 -10.30 -9.76 23.49
N GLU A 3 -11.45 -9.11 23.65
CA GLU A 3 -12.75 -9.71 23.39
C GLU A 3 -13.00 -9.66 21.87
N ILE A 4 -12.87 -10.83 21.22
CA ILE A 4 -13.23 -11.01 19.82
C ILE A 4 -14.75 -11.09 19.75
N VAL A 5 -15.42 -9.93 19.64
CA VAL A 5 -16.85 -9.87 19.37
C VAL A 5 -17.07 -10.24 17.90
N VAL A 6 -17.28 -11.54 17.66
CA VAL A 6 -17.81 -12.07 16.41
C VAL A 6 -19.27 -11.64 16.30
N VAL A 7 -19.53 -10.49 15.65
CA VAL A 7 -20.90 -10.08 15.33
C VAL A 7 -21.46 -11.04 14.29
N ALA A 8 -22.33 -11.93 14.75
CA ALA A 8 -23.11 -12.86 13.94
C ALA A 8 -23.98 -12.09 12.93
N ARG A 9 -23.82 -12.41 11.64
CA ARG A 9 -24.67 -11.95 10.54
C ARG A 9 -26.07 -12.57 10.71
N ARG A 10 -27.03 -11.81 11.24
CA ARG A 10 -28.45 -12.19 11.27
C ARG A 10 -29.08 -12.02 9.88
N SER A 11 -29.94 -12.97 9.55
CA SER A 11 -30.47 -13.36 8.23
C SER A 11 -31.73 -12.61 7.80
N ASN A 12 -32.03 -12.72 6.50
CA ASN A 12 -33.34 -12.71 5.83
C ASN A 12 -34.18 -11.42 5.83
N THR A 13 -34.43 -10.87 4.63
CA THR A 13 -35.71 -11.00 3.90
C THR A 13 -35.67 -10.15 2.62
N ALA A 14 -35.94 -10.76 1.47
CA ALA A 14 -36.40 -10.03 0.29
C ALA A 14 -37.91 -9.77 0.46
N PRO A 15 -38.39 -8.59 0.04
CA PRO A 15 -39.41 -8.62 -1.01
C PRO A 15 -39.28 -7.50 -2.06
N ALA A 16 -39.70 -7.88 -3.27
CA ALA A 16 -40.41 -7.11 -4.30
C ALA A 16 -39.84 -5.78 -4.85
N ALA A 17 -39.76 -5.78 -6.19
CA ALA A 17 -39.52 -4.65 -7.07
C ALA A 17 -40.62 -3.58 -7.02
N SER A 18 -40.22 -2.30 -7.04
CA SER A 18 -40.66 -1.20 -7.93
C SER A 18 -40.36 0.17 -7.28
N GLU A 19 -39.98 1.17 -8.11
CA GLU A 19 -39.84 2.61 -7.77
C GLU A 19 -38.51 3.22 -7.25
N GLN A 20 -37.32 2.80 -7.70
CA GLN A 20 -36.08 3.60 -7.46
C GLN A 20 -35.16 3.72 -8.68
N GLY A 21 -35.74 4.03 -9.84
CA GLY A 21 -35.04 4.20 -11.12
C GLY A 21 -34.36 5.55 -11.36
N ASP A 22 -34.41 6.52 -10.42
CA ASP A 22 -33.95 7.90 -10.72
C ASP A 22 -33.23 8.62 -9.55
N LYS A 23 -32.65 7.85 -8.62
CA LYS A 23 -31.70 8.39 -7.61
C LYS A 23 -30.34 7.67 -7.63
N SER A 24 -30.11 6.81 -8.62
CA SER A 24 -28.92 5.98 -8.72
C SER A 24 -27.70 6.72 -9.31
N MET A 25 -27.89 7.86 -9.98
CA MET A 25 -26.79 8.58 -10.64
C MET A 25 -26.17 9.74 -9.83
N ALA A 26 -26.75 10.13 -8.69
CA ALA A 26 -26.22 11.24 -7.87
C ALA A 26 -25.46 10.78 -6.62
N GLU A 27 -25.51 9.48 -6.25
CA GLU A 27 -24.86 8.94 -5.05
C GLU A 27 -23.66 8.02 -5.38
N THR A 28 -22.97 8.28 -6.49
CA THR A 28 -21.77 7.52 -6.89
C THR A 28 -20.48 8.29 -6.63
N ASN A 29 -20.45 9.14 -5.59
CA ASN A 29 -19.26 9.89 -5.24
C ASN A 29 -18.93 9.83 -3.73
N ARG A 30 -19.02 8.63 -3.15
CA ARG A 30 -18.47 8.35 -1.81
C ARG A 30 -16.98 8.01 -1.85
N PHE A 31 -16.27 8.47 -2.88
CA PHE A 31 -14.82 8.62 -2.84
C PHE A 31 -14.53 9.86 -2.00
N ASN A 32 -14.37 9.64 -0.68
CA ASN A 32 -13.87 10.68 0.19
C ASN A 32 -12.52 11.14 -0.40
N GLY A 33 -12.33 12.44 -0.63
CA GLY A 33 -11.13 12.95 -1.32
C GLY A 33 -9.82 12.49 -0.66
N THR A 34 -9.87 12.22 0.64
CA THR A 34 -8.79 11.61 1.43
C THR A 34 -8.42 10.19 0.99
N ASP A 35 -9.38 9.35 0.61
CA ASP A 35 -9.11 7.99 0.11
C ASP A 35 -8.44 8.03 -1.27
N GLY A 36 -8.83 8.99 -2.11
CA GLY A 36 -8.16 9.26 -3.38
C GLY A 36 -6.72 9.71 -3.16
N LEU A 37 -6.49 10.62 -2.21
CA LEU A 37 -5.15 11.09 -1.85
C LEU A 37 -4.23 9.94 -1.39
N TYR A 38 -4.73 9.03 -0.55
CA TYR A 38 -3.94 7.88 -0.09
C TYR A 38 -3.66 6.89 -1.22
N ALA A 39 -4.59 6.72 -2.17
CA ALA A 39 -4.36 5.88 -3.34
C ALA A 39 -3.28 6.48 -4.25
N VAL A 40 -3.33 7.78 -4.49
CA VAL A 40 -2.29 8.52 -5.23
C VAL A 40 -0.95 8.42 -4.51
N LEU A 41 -0.92 8.52 -3.18
CA LEU A 41 0.30 8.33 -2.39
C LEU A 41 0.90 6.93 -2.59
N ALA A 42 0.09 5.88 -2.50
CA ALA A 42 0.55 4.51 -2.72
C ALA A 42 1.10 4.32 -4.15
N MET A 43 0.40 4.87 -5.15
CA MET A 43 0.84 4.85 -6.55
C MET A 43 2.12 5.67 -6.77
N ALA A 44 2.28 6.82 -6.11
CA ALA A 44 3.47 7.65 -6.22
C ALA A 44 4.69 6.94 -5.63
N ILE A 45 4.54 6.23 -4.50
CA ILE A 45 5.63 5.46 -3.89
C ILE A 45 6.00 4.26 -4.78
N GLY A 46 5.02 3.44 -5.16
CA GLY A 46 5.28 2.27 -6.01
C GLY A 46 5.79 2.65 -7.40
N GLY A 47 5.18 3.66 -8.01
CA GLY A 47 5.54 4.18 -9.34
C GLY A 47 6.91 4.84 -9.36
N SER A 48 7.26 5.63 -8.34
CA SER A 48 8.60 6.23 -8.26
C SER A 48 9.69 5.15 -8.09
N ALA A 49 9.43 4.07 -7.34
CA ALA A 49 10.36 2.94 -7.23
C ALA A 49 10.57 2.23 -8.59
N ILE A 50 9.50 2.03 -9.35
CA ILE A 50 9.59 1.48 -10.72
C ILE A 50 10.40 2.42 -11.61
N MET A 51 10.05 3.71 -11.64
CA MET A 51 10.70 4.71 -12.48
C MET A 51 12.19 4.84 -12.14
N PHE A 52 12.53 4.89 -10.84
CA PHE A 52 13.91 4.92 -10.39
C PHE A 52 14.70 3.71 -10.89
N ARG A 53 14.11 2.52 -10.81
CA ARG A 53 14.76 1.29 -11.30
C ARG A 53 15.03 1.33 -12.81
N GLN A 54 14.06 1.82 -13.59
CA GLN A 54 14.22 1.91 -15.05
C GLN A 54 15.26 2.97 -15.45
N LEU A 55 15.39 4.06 -14.70
CA LEU A 55 16.31 5.15 -15.01
C LEU A 55 17.72 4.97 -14.44
N ALA A 56 17.84 4.40 -13.23
CA ALA A 56 19.11 4.37 -12.50
C ALA A 56 19.79 3.00 -12.49
N ILE A 57 19.03 1.90 -12.65
CA ILE A 57 19.55 0.53 -12.46
C ILE A 57 19.66 -0.23 -13.79
N VAL A 58 18.67 -0.11 -14.68
CA VAL A 58 18.64 -0.83 -15.98
C VAL A 58 19.67 -0.33 -17.01
N PRO A 59 19.96 0.98 -17.18
CA PRO A 59 20.84 1.42 -18.26
C PRO A 59 22.28 0.98 -18.02
N ARG A 60 22.88 0.29 -18.99
CA ARG A 60 24.29 -0.14 -18.91
C ARG A 60 25.26 1.05 -18.78
N ALA A 61 24.93 2.19 -19.36
CA ALA A 61 25.72 3.41 -19.29
C ALA A 61 25.83 3.96 -17.86
N THR A 62 24.73 4.02 -17.11
CA THR A 62 24.75 4.50 -15.71
C THR A 62 25.43 3.50 -14.78
N VAL A 63 25.28 2.19 -15.06
CA VAL A 63 25.95 1.13 -14.29
C VAL A 63 27.47 1.26 -14.37
N GLY A 64 28.03 1.48 -15.57
CA GLY A 64 29.47 1.63 -15.77
C GLY A 64 30.05 2.86 -15.10
N ILE A 65 29.38 4.02 -15.22
CA ILE A 65 29.82 5.29 -14.60
C ILE A 65 29.81 5.18 -13.07
N CYS A 66 28.77 4.56 -12.52
CA CYS A 66 28.63 4.41 -11.06
C CYS A 66 29.41 3.22 -10.48
N ALA A 67 30.10 2.41 -11.29
CA ALA A 67 30.96 1.32 -10.84
C ALA A 67 32.45 1.71 -10.80
N ALA A 68 32.80 2.90 -11.30
CA ALA A 68 34.17 3.41 -11.24
C ALA A 68 34.59 3.72 -9.79
N ALA A 69 35.88 3.57 -9.48
CA ALA A 69 36.43 3.85 -8.14
C ALA A 69 36.17 5.30 -7.66
N ASN A 70 36.08 6.24 -8.61
CA ASN A 70 35.76 7.64 -8.36
C ASN A 70 34.34 7.96 -8.84
N ALA A 71 33.34 7.23 -8.34
CA ALA A 71 31.97 7.44 -8.77
C ALA A 71 31.48 8.85 -8.39
N PRO A 72 30.83 9.58 -9.32
CA PRO A 72 30.26 10.89 -9.03
C PRO A 72 29.12 10.80 -8.00
N GLY A 73 28.95 11.83 -7.18
CA GLY A 73 28.02 11.82 -6.02
C GLY A 73 26.56 11.53 -6.36
N PHE A 74 26.11 11.78 -7.60
CA PHE A 74 24.76 11.43 -8.04
C PHE A 74 24.49 9.91 -8.08
N CYS A 75 25.54 9.08 -8.01
CA CYS A 75 25.42 7.62 -7.90
C CYS A 75 25.03 7.15 -6.49
N GLY A 76 25.09 8.03 -5.48
CA GLY A 76 24.77 7.70 -4.08
C GLY A 76 23.39 7.05 -3.88
N PRO A 77 22.29 7.57 -4.46
CA PRO A 77 20.96 6.94 -4.34
C PRO A 77 20.94 5.48 -4.80
N ARG A 78 21.71 5.13 -5.84
CA ARG A 78 21.79 3.75 -6.35
C ARG A 78 22.43 2.82 -5.33
N ASP A 79 23.54 3.24 -4.72
CA ASP A 79 24.24 2.46 -3.68
C ASP A 79 23.37 2.24 -2.44
N VAL A 80 22.63 3.27 -2.00
CA VAL A 80 21.68 3.15 -0.88
C VAL A 80 20.58 2.14 -1.19
N VAL A 81 19.98 2.21 -2.39
CA VAL A 81 18.91 1.28 -2.79
C VAL A 81 19.42 -0.16 -2.91
N LEU A 82 20.62 -0.36 -3.45
CA LEU A 82 21.28 -1.68 -3.52
C LEU A 82 21.57 -2.25 -2.13
N LYS A 83 22.07 -1.43 -1.19
CA LYS A 83 22.29 -1.85 0.19
C LYS A 83 20.98 -2.22 0.88
N MET A 84 19.93 -1.39 0.73
CA MET A 84 18.61 -1.70 1.29
C MET A 84 17.98 -2.95 0.67
N GLN A 85 18.26 -3.22 -0.60
CA GLN A 85 17.87 -4.47 -1.26
C GLN A 85 18.60 -5.67 -0.66
N TYR A 86 19.93 -5.57 -0.49
CA TYR A 86 20.75 -6.63 0.09
C TYR A 86 20.29 -6.99 1.52
N PHE A 87 19.94 -6.00 2.34
CA PHE A 87 19.44 -6.22 3.70
C PHE A 87 17.94 -6.53 3.77
N HIS A 88 17.26 -6.68 2.63
CA HIS A 88 15.82 -6.88 2.58
C HIS A 88 15.00 -5.81 3.34
N ALA A 89 15.54 -4.60 3.51
CA ALA A 89 14.97 -3.56 4.37
C ALA A 89 13.57 -3.12 3.90
N PHE A 90 13.38 -2.94 2.60
CA PHE A 90 12.09 -2.55 2.03
C PHE A 90 10.96 -3.55 2.36
N GLY A 91 11.27 -4.85 2.32
CA GLY A 91 10.30 -5.90 2.62
C GLY A 91 9.96 -5.96 4.11
N TRP A 92 10.96 -5.85 4.99
CA TRP A 92 10.72 -5.78 6.44
C TRP A 92 9.88 -4.57 6.83
N ILE A 93 10.16 -3.40 6.24
CA ILE A 93 9.37 -2.18 6.47
C ILE A 93 7.94 -2.35 5.95
N ALA A 94 7.77 -2.90 4.74
CA ALA A 94 6.45 -3.17 4.16
C ALA A 94 5.62 -4.11 5.04
N LEU A 95 6.24 -5.18 5.54
CA LEU A 95 5.59 -6.15 6.42
C LEU A 95 5.20 -5.52 7.76
N ALA A 96 6.12 -4.79 8.39
CA ALA A 96 5.85 -4.10 9.66
C ALA A 96 4.69 -3.11 9.51
N LEU A 97 4.67 -2.34 8.43
CA LEU A 97 3.59 -1.40 8.13
C LEU A 97 2.27 -2.11 7.82
N GLY A 98 2.29 -3.21 7.07
CA GLY A 98 1.09 -4.01 6.80
C GLY A 98 0.50 -4.61 8.08
N LEU A 99 1.35 -5.14 8.96
CA LEU A 99 0.95 -5.68 10.25
C LEU A 99 0.38 -4.59 11.17
N LEU A 100 1.06 -3.43 11.24
CA LEU A 100 0.58 -2.28 11.99
C LEU A 100 -0.75 -1.75 11.44
N ALA A 101 -0.91 -1.70 10.11
CA ALA A 101 -2.17 -1.32 9.48
C ALA A 101 -3.29 -2.28 9.90
N PHE A 102 -3.01 -3.58 9.87
CA PHE A 102 -3.97 -4.62 10.24
C PHE A 102 -4.41 -4.53 11.71
N ILE A 103 -3.48 -4.25 12.63
CA ILE A 103 -3.76 -4.13 14.07
C ILE A 103 -4.48 -2.81 14.39
N LEU A 104 -3.99 -1.69 13.86
CA LEU A 104 -4.49 -0.35 14.20
C LEU A 104 -5.67 0.12 13.35
N GLY A 105 -5.95 -0.53 12.22
CA GLY A 105 -7.06 -0.16 11.32
C GLY A 105 -6.94 1.25 10.74
N ARG A 106 -5.73 1.73 10.42
CA ARG A 106 -5.52 3.11 9.91
C ARG A 106 -5.35 3.15 8.40
N ARG A 107 -6.08 4.07 7.73
CA ARG A 107 -6.04 4.26 6.27
C ARG A 107 -4.65 4.65 5.76
N LEU A 108 -3.98 5.58 6.43
CA LEU A 108 -2.62 6.01 6.06
C LEU A 108 -1.63 4.84 6.09
N LEU A 109 -1.69 3.99 7.12
CA LEU A 109 -0.79 2.83 7.25
C LEU A 109 -1.05 1.81 6.15
N ALA A 110 -2.32 1.56 5.82
CA ALA A 110 -2.69 0.68 4.70
C ALA A 110 -2.11 1.20 3.37
N ALA A 111 -2.19 2.50 3.11
CA ALA A 111 -1.63 3.14 1.93
C ALA A 111 -0.10 2.98 1.84
N LEU A 112 0.60 3.26 2.93
CA LEU A 112 2.06 3.14 3.00
C LEU A 112 2.50 1.68 2.87
N ALA A 113 1.78 0.74 3.49
CA ALA A 113 2.06 -0.69 3.36
C ALA A 113 1.93 -1.17 1.90
N ILE A 114 0.92 -0.71 1.17
CA ILE A 114 0.73 -1.02 -0.25
C ILE A 114 1.86 -0.39 -1.08
N GLY A 115 2.10 0.91 -0.94
CA GLY A 115 3.12 1.61 -1.73
C GLY A 115 4.53 1.07 -1.52
N ILE A 116 4.94 0.89 -0.25
CA ILE A 116 6.25 0.36 0.10
C ILE A 116 6.34 -1.13 -0.21
N GLY A 117 5.25 -1.89 -0.07
CA GLY A 117 5.19 -3.29 -0.47
C GLY A 117 5.40 -3.49 -1.98
N VAL A 118 4.77 -2.66 -2.81
CA VAL A 118 5.03 -2.64 -4.26
C VAL A 118 6.48 -2.28 -4.55
N ALA A 119 7.02 -1.24 -3.90
CA ALA A 119 8.43 -0.88 -4.03
C ALA A 119 9.38 -2.01 -3.62
N ALA A 120 9.04 -2.78 -2.58
CA ALA A 120 9.80 -3.94 -2.13
C ALA A 120 9.79 -5.07 -3.17
N VAL A 121 8.63 -5.40 -3.75
CA VAL A 121 8.49 -6.41 -4.82
C VAL A 121 9.30 -5.99 -6.04
N VAL A 122 9.18 -4.73 -6.46
CA VAL A 122 9.96 -4.16 -7.56
C VAL A 122 11.46 -4.23 -7.28
N ASN A 123 11.90 -4.15 -6.03
CA ASN A 123 13.29 -4.32 -5.61
C ASN A 123 13.65 -5.78 -5.23
N TYR A 124 13.00 -6.78 -5.81
CA TYR A 124 13.27 -8.22 -5.59
C TYR A 124 13.14 -8.71 -4.14
N ASN A 125 12.41 -8.00 -3.30
CA ASN A 125 12.08 -8.45 -1.96
C ASN A 125 10.63 -8.95 -1.92
N GLY A 126 10.37 -10.00 -2.71
CA GLY A 126 9.03 -10.47 -3.03
C GLY A 126 8.25 -10.96 -1.81
N THR A 127 8.85 -11.83 -1.00
CA THR A 127 8.14 -12.53 0.08
C THR A 127 7.52 -11.57 1.09
N TYR A 128 8.33 -10.70 1.70
CA TYR A 128 7.85 -9.76 2.71
C TYR A 128 7.05 -8.61 2.09
N GLY A 129 7.40 -8.19 0.86
CA GLY A 129 6.68 -7.16 0.12
C GLY A 129 5.24 -7.57 -0.19
N VAL A 130 5.02 -8.78 -0.74
CA VAL A 130 3.69 -9.31 -1.06
C VAL A 130 2.83 -9.43 0.21
N LEU A 131 3.41 -9.92 1.31
CA LEU A 131 2.69 -9.98 2.60
C LEU A 131 2.29 -8.58 3.08
N GLY A 132 3.19 -7.60 3.01
CA GLY A 132 2.88 -6.21 3.35
C GLY A 132 1.74 -5.62 2.51
N VAL A 133 1.76 -5.83 1.19
CA VAL A 133 0.67 -5.43 0.28
C VAL A 133 -0.63 -6.13 0.66
N ALA A 134 -0.61 -7.45 0.90
CA ALA A 134 -1.79 -8.23 1.24
C ALA A 134 -2.46 -7.72 2.53
N PHE A 135 -1.68 -7.49 3.59
CA PHE A 135 -2.21 -6.94 4.85
C PHE A 135 -2.71 -5.49 4.68
N GLY A 136 -1.98 -4.65 3.93
CA GLY A 136 -2.40 -3.29 3.63
C GLY A 136 -3.72 -3.25 2.87
N LEU A 137 -3.86 -4.07 1.82
CA LEU A 137 -5.06 -4.14 1.00
C LEU A 137 -6.25 -4.72 1.78
N PHE A 138 -6.03 -5.78 2.56
CA PHE A 138 -7.05 -6.34 3.43
C PHE A 138 -7.58 -5.31 4.43
N THR A 139 -6.67 -4.56 5.05
CA THR A 139 -7.02 -3.49 6.00
C THR A 139 -7.83 -2.41 5.30
N TRP A 140 -7.40 -1.98 4.11
CA TRP A 140 -8.10 -0.97 3.32
C TRP A 140 -9.53 -1.39 2.98
N ILE A 141 -9.72 -2.62 2.48
CA ILE A 141 -11.03 -3.18 2.14
C ILE A 141 -11.89 -3.31 3.41
N SER A 142 -11.31 -3.76 4.51
CA SER A 142 -11.99 -3.90 5.80
C SER A 142 -12.44 -2.56 6.39
N LEU A 143 -11.69 -1.48 6.17
CA LEU A 143 -12.07 -0.12 6.55
C LEU A 143 -13.21 0.43 5.69
N LYS A 144 -13.24 0.09 4.39
CA LYS A 144 -14.34 0.46 3.49
C LYS A 144 -15.63 -0.32 3.77
N THR A 145 -15.52 -1.55 4.23
CA THR A 145 -16.66 -2.43 4.55
C THR A 145 -17.15 -2.28 5.99
N GLY A 146 -16.56 -1.39 6.80
CA GLY A 146 -17.01 -1.10 8.17
C GLY A 146 -16.66 -2.20 9.19
N ARG A 147 -15.71 -3.10 8.89
CA ARG A 147 -15.27 -4.14 9.86
C ARG A 147 -14.48 -3.56 11.02
N TYR A 148 -13.78 -2.45 10.82
CA TYR A 148 -13.10 -1.74 11.89
C TYR A 148 -14.03 -0.66 12.44
N GLN A 149 -14.47 -0.82 13.69
CA GLN A 149 -15.05 0.28 14.48
C GLN A 149 -13.93 1.33 14.63
N THR A 150 -13.98 2.41 13.87
CA THR A 150 -12.99 3.50 13.97
C THR A 150 -13.07 4.13 15.36
N SER A 151 -12.22 3.68 16.27
CA SER A 151 -12.06 4.21 17.63
C SER A 151 -11.21 5.50 17.66
N ASN A 152 -11.41 6.41 16.71
CA ASN A 152 -10.79 7.74 16.73
C ASN A 152 -11.63 8.74 15.92
N GLN A 153 -12.73 9.16 16.53
CA GLN A 153 -13.16 10.57 16.48
C GLN A 153 -12.74 11.19 17.81
N ALA A 154 -11.56 11.79 17.85
CA ALA A 154 -11.12 12.76 18.85
C ALA A 154 -10.07 13.66 18.20
#